data_AF-A0AA87IJ25-F1
#
_entry.id   AF-A0AA87IJ25-F1
#
_cell.length_a   1.000
_cell.length_b   1.000
_cell.length_c   1.000
_cell.angle_alpha   90.00
_cell.angle_beta   90.00
_cell.angle_gamma   90.00
#
_symmetry.space_group_name_H-M   'P 1'
#
loop_
_entity.id
_entity.type
_entity.pdbx_description
1 polymer ?
#
loop_
_entity_poly.entity_id
_entity_poly.type
_entity_poly.pdbx_seq_one_letter_code
_entity_poly.pdbx_strand_id
1 'polypeptide(L)'
;MKNWKYSLLLLGGIGISNIGGWVYLIALNLIILNETGSPLAIALLYILGPIATICSNSWAGSLIDRINSRKFMVGLDISRALCIALIPVLPSLVYVYVIVFII
;
A
#
# COMPACT_ATOMS: atom_id res chain seq x y z
N MET A 1 -32.87 5.60 6.02
CA MET A 1 -31.82 6.62 6.36
C MET A 1 -30.55 6.04 7.00
N LYS A 2 -30.48 4.76 7.40
CA LYS A 2 -29.29 4.17 8.05
C LYS A 2 -28.10 3.93 7.09
N ASN A 3 -28.38 3.71 5.80
CA ASN A 3 -27.39 3.31 4.79
C ASN A 3 -26.40 4.43 4.42
N TRP A 4 -26.84 5.69 4.43
CA TRP A 4 -26.00 6.85 4.09
C TRP A 4 -24.82 7.03 5.05
N LYS A 5 -25.03 6.76 6.34
CA LYS A 5 -23.95 6.84 7.34
C LYS A 5 -22.86 5.80 7.05
N TYR A 6 -23.22 4.60 6.63
CA TYR A 6 -22.26 3.56 6.27
C TYR A 6 -21.52 3.86 4.97
N SER A 7 -22.22 4.33 3.94
CA SER A 7 -21.58 4.76 2.69
C SER A 7 -20.61 5.92 2.91
N LEU A 8 -20.96 6.89 3.74
CA LEU A 8 -20.07 7.99 4.11
C LEU A 8 -18.84 7.53 4.89
N LEU A 9 -19.02 6.58 5.83
CA LEU A 9 -17.89 6.00 6.57
C LEU A 9 -16.94 5.21 5.66
N LEU A 10 -17.47 4.45 4.71
CA LEU A 10 -16.67 3.71 3.72
C LEU A 10 -15.92 4.67 2.79
N LEU A 11 -16.61 5.68 2.25
CA LEU A 11 -16.00 6.69 1.40
C LEU A 11 -14.92 7.48 2.15
N GLY A 12 -15.17 7.86 3.40
CA GLY A 12 -14.19 8.52 4.23
C GLY A 12 -12.95 7.65 4.46
N GLY A 13 -13.14 6.38 4.83
CA GLY A 13 -12.03 5.44 5.04
C GLY A 13 -11.20 5.21 3.78
N ILE A 14 -11.85 4.94 2.66
CA ILE A 14 -11.19 4.73 1.36
C ILE A 14 -10.49 6.01 0.90
N GLY A 15 -11.15 7.17 1.05
CA GLY A 15 -10.59 8.46 0.68
C GLY A 15 -9.30 8.77 1.45
N ILE A 16 -9.32 8.60 2.78
CA ILE A 16 -8.14 8.84 3.62
C ILE A 16 -7.02 7.85 3.28
N SER A 17 -7.32 6.55 3.12
CA SER A 17 -6.33 5.52 2.78
C SER A 17 -5.70 5.77 1.40
N ASN A 18 -6.48 6.25 0.43
CA ASN A 18 -5.99 6.59 -0.90
C ASN A 18 -5.11 7.85 -0.87
N ILE A 19 -5.56 8.92 -0.20
CA ILE A 19 -4.75 10.14 -0.03
C ILE A 19 -3.42 9.81 0.64
N GLY A 20 -3.45 9.02 1.72
CA GLY A 20 -2.24 8.53 2.38
C GLY A 20 -1.32 7.77 1.44
N GLY A 21 -1.87 6.97 0.52
CA GLY A 21 -1.11 6.26 -0.52
C GLY A 21 -0.38 7.18 -1.49
N TRP A 22 -1.02 8.26 -1.93
CA TRP A 22 -0.38 9.25 -2.79
C TRP A 22 0.74 10.00 -2.06
N VAL A 23 0.50 10.42 -0.82
CA VAL A 23 1.51 11.07 0.02
C VAL A 23 2.70 10.13 0.24
N TYR A 24 2.42 8.85 0.51
CA TYR A 24 3.43 7.80 0.64
C TYR A 24 4.29 7.66 -0.64
N LEU A 25 3.68 7.59 -1.83
CA LEU A 25 4.41 7.47 -3.09
C LEU A 25 5.34 8.67 -3.33
N ILE A 26 4.89 9.88 -2.99
CA ILE A 26 5.73 11.08 -3.10
C ILE A 26 6.93 10.97 -2.15
N ALA A 27 6.70 10.62 -0.89
CA ALA A 27 7.78 10.48 0.10
C ALA A 27 8.79 9.39 -0.31
N LEU A 28 8.29 8.25 -0.78
CA LEU A 28 9.11 7.13 -1.21
C LEU A 28 9.99 7.48 -2.42
N ASN A 29 9.43 8.19 -3.42
CA ASN A 29 10.20 8.67 -4.57
C ASN A 29 11.32 9.62 -4.15
N LEU A 30 11.08 10.51 -3.18
CA LEU A 30 12.09 11.43 -2.67
C LEU A 30 13.20 10.71 -1.92
N ILE A 31 12.86 9.74 -1.05
CA ILE A 31 13.85 8.94 -0.30
C ILE A 31 14.76 8.20 -1.28
N ILE A 32 14.18 7.53 -2.28
CA ILE A 32 14.95 6.73 -3.22
C ILE A 32 15.78 7.61 -4.15
N LEU A 33 15.25 8.74 -4.59
CA LEU A 33 16.02 9.69 -5.37
C LEU A 33 17.22 10.21 -4.58
N ASN A 34 17.05 10.49 -3.28
CA ASN A 34 18.11 10.97 -2.42
C ASN A 34 19.20 9.91 -2.16
N GLU A 35 18.81 8.65 -1.95
CA GLU A 35 19.74 7.55 -1.68
C GLU A 35 20.48 7.06 -2.93
N THR A 36 19.76 6.93 -4.06
CA THR A 36 20.31 6.30 -5.27
C THR A 36 20.78 7.32 -6.33
N GLY A 37 20.27 8.55 -6.32
CA GLY A 37 20.58 9.58 -7.32
C GLY A 37 20.18 9.24 -8.76
N SER A 38 19.54 8.08 -9.00
CA SER A 38 19.31 7.51 -10.32
C SER A 38 17.82 7.31 -10.62
N PRO A 39 17.32 7.80 -11.76
CA PRO A 39 15.93 7.59 -12.20
C PRO A 39 15.54 6.11 -12.40
N LEU A 40 16.52 5.23 -12.64
CA LEU A 40 16.30 3.80 -12.85
C LEU A 40 15.70 3.12 -11.61
N ALA A 41 16.13 3.53 -10.41
CA ALA A 41 15.66 2.98 -9.14
C ALA A 41 14.17 3.29 -8.90
N ILE A 42 13.71 4.46 -9.35
CA ILE A 42 12.32 4.88 -9.29
C ILE A 42 11.49 4.08 -10.30
N ALA A 43 11.98 3.91 -11.53
CA ALA A 43 11.29 3.13 -12.56
C ALA A 43 11.03 1.67 -12.11
N LEU A 44 12.00 1.03 -11.47
CA LEU A 44 11.82 -0.30 -10.88
C LEU A 44 10.70 -0.34 -9.85
N LEU A 45 10.55 0.71 -9.05
CA LEU A 45 9.51 0.80 -8.05
C LEU A 45 8.11 0.89 -8.67
N TYR A 46 7.97 1.68 -9.73
CA TYR A 46 6.72 1.77 -10.47
C TYR A 46 6.33 0.46 -11.16
N ILE A 47 7.30 -0.38 -11.52
CA ILE A 47 7.04 -1.72 -12.08
C ILE A 47 6.65 -2.72 -10.99
N LEU A 48 7.21 -2.59 -9.78
CA LEU A 48 6.90 -3.44 -8.63
C LEU A 48 5.42 -3.44 -8.25
N GLY A 49 4.76 -2.27 -8.27
CA GLY A 49 3.33 -2.15 -7.92
C GLY A 49 2.38 -3.00 -8.78
N PRO A 50 2.43 -2.90 -10.12
CA PRO A 50 1.66 -3.78 -11.01
C PRO A 50 1.96 -5.27 -10.83
N ILE A 51 3.22 -5.64 -10.61
CA ILE A 51 3.60 -7.05 -10.37
C ILE A 51 2.96 -7.55 -9.08
N ALA A 52 3.07 -6.79 -7.99
CA ALA A 52 2.43 -7.12 -6.71
C ALA A 52 0.91 -7.26 -6.87
N THR A 53 0.29 -6.39 -7.67
CA THR A 53 -1.15 -6.43 -7.95
C THR A 53 -1.56 -7.68 -8.74
N ILE A 54 -0.79 -8.11 -9.73
CA ILE A 54 -1.05 -9.35 -10.49
C ILE A 54 -0.92 -10.57 -9.57
N CYS A 55 0.13 -10.58 -8.73
CA CYS A 55 0.35 -11.64 -7.77
C CYS A 55 -0.77 -11.72 -6.73
N SER A 56 -1.23 -10.59 -6.17
CA SER A 56 -2.26 -10.55 -5.14
C SER A 56 -3.66 -10.85 -5.70
N ASN A 57 -4.01 -10.30 -6.86
CA ASN A 57 -5.33 -10.50 -7.47
C ASN A 57 -5.62 -11.96 -7.82
N SER A 58 -4.59 -12.78 -8.08
CA SER A 58 -4.75 -14.19 -8.45
C SER A 58 -5.43 -15.04 -7.37
N TRP A 59 -5.30 -14.67 -6.09
CA TRP A 59 -5.88 -15.43 -4.96
C TRP A 59 -6.80 -14.58 -4.07
N ALA A 60 -6.70 -13.24 -4.12
CA ALA A 60 -7.49 -12.33 -3.29
C ALA A 60 -9.01 -12.54 -3.42
N GLY A 61 -9.52 -12.78 -4.63
CA GLY A 61 -10.97 -13.00 -4.85
C GLY A 61 -11.51 -14.20 -4.07
N SER A 62 -10.82 -15.34 -4.17
CA SER A 62 -11.21 -16.56 -3.45
C SER A 62 -11.13 -16.42 -1.92
N LEU A 63 -10.23 -15.56 -1.45
CA LEU A 63 -9.99 -15.31 -0.03
C LEU A 63 -11.08 -14.40 0.56
N ILE A 64 -11.45 -13.35 -0.17
CA ILE A 64 -12.45 -12.35 0.26
C ILE A 64 -13.84 -12.98 0.33
N ASP A 65 -14.15 -13.96 -0.52
CA ASP A 65 -15.44 -14.67 -0.49
C ASP A 65 -15.63 -15.53 0.77
N ARG A 66 -14.53 -15.98 1.40
CA ARG A 66 -14.55 -16.88 2.57
C ARG A 66 -14.38 -16.16 3.90
N ILE A 67 -13.91 -14.91 3.88
CA ILE A 67 -13.56 -14.13 5.07
C ILE A 67 -14.49 -12.91 5.19
N ASN A 68 -14.71 -12.43 6.41
CA ASN A 68 -15.43 -11.18 6.63
C ASN A 68 -14.66 -9.98 6.05
N SER A 69 -15.08 -9.48 4.89
CA SER A 69 -14.39 -8.45 4.12
C SER A 69 -14.16 -7.15 4.91
N ARG A 70 -15.07 -6.79 5.83
CA ARG A 70 -14.91 -5.58 6.66
C ARG A 70 -13.73 -5.70 7.62
N LYS A 71 -13.59 -6.84 8.29
CA LYS A 71 -12.46 -7.07 9.21
C LYS A 71 -11.15 -7.23 8.44
N PHE A 72 -11.22 -7.84 7.25
CA PHE A 72 -10.07 -8.03 6.38
C PHE A 72 -9.51 -6.71 5.86
N MET A 73 -10.36 -5.79 5.37
CA MET A 73 -9.94 -4.44 4.96
C MET A 73 -9.20 -3.70 6.08
N VAL A 74 -9.75 -3.71 7.30
CA VAL A 74 -9.12 -3.05 8.46
C VAL A 74 -7.77 -3.69 8.78
N GLY A 75 -7.68 -5.02 8.71
CA GLY A 75 -6.41 -5.73 8.92
C GLY A 75 -5.34 -5.34 7.89
N LEU A 76 -5.72 -5.23 6.61
CA LEU A 76 -4.83 -4.81 5.53
C LEU A 76 -4.38 -3.36 5.67
N ASP A 77 -5.28 -2.44 6.03
CA ASP A 77 -4.92 -1.04 6.26
C ASP A 77 -3.94 -0.92 7.45
N ILE A 78 -4.12 -1.71 8.51
CA ILE A 78 -3.20 -1.74 9.66
C ILE A 78 -1.84 -2.33 9.27
N SER A 79 -1.81 -3.46 8.55
CA SER A 79 -0.54 -4.05 8.10
C SER A 79 0.21 -3.11 7.18
N ARG A 80 -0.51 -2.43 6.26
CA ARG A 80 0.04 -1.41 5.38
C ARG A 80 0.63 -0.24 6.16
N ALA A 81 -0.08 0.28 7.15
CA ALA A 81 0.42 1.37 7.99
C ALA A 81 1.70 0.97 8.74
N LEU A 82 1.76 -0.26 9.26
CA LEU A 82 2.92 -0.81 9.95
C LEU A 82 4.11 -0.95 8.98
N CYS A 83 3.88 -1.48 7.78
CA CYS A 83 4.89 -1.55 6.73
C CYS A 83 5.45 -0.16 6.36
N ILE A 84 4.60 0.84 6.16
CA ILE A 84 5.02 2.22 5.84
C ILE A 84 5.84 2.82 6.98
N ALA A 85 5.44 2.59 8.24
CA ALA A 85 6.15 3.10 9.41
C ALA A 85 7.56 2.49 9.58
N LEU A 86 7.79 1.26 9.08
CA LEU A 86 9.10 0.61 9.13
C LEU A 86 10.07 1.13 8.08
N ILE A 87 9.61 1.64 6.94
CA ILE A 87 10.46 2.11 5.82
C ILE A 87 11.60 3.04 6.24
N PRO A 88 11.38 4.12 7.02
CA PRO A 88 12.47 5.05 7.37
C PRO A 88 13.53 4.46 8.30
N VAL A 89 13.27 3.31 8.94
CA VAL A 89 14.21 2.64 9.84
C VAL A 89 15.07 1.60 9.11
N LEU A 90 14.74 1.31 7.84
CA LEU A 90 15.43 0.26 7.09
C LEU A 90 16.82 0.72 6.62
N PRO A 91 17.87 -0.07 6.89
CA PRO A 91 19.24 0.31 6.56
C PRO A 91 19.64 0.02 5.10
N SER A 92 18.80 -0.65 4.31
CA SER A 92 19.14 -1.02 2.93
C SER A 92 17.95 -0.92 1.97
N LEU A 93 18.26 -0.43 0.77
CA LEU A 93 17.32 -0.24 -0.34
C LEU A 93 16.58 -1.53 -0.74
N VAL A 94 17.21 -2.69 -0.58
CA VAL A 94 16.59 -3.99 -0.89
C VAL A 94 15.39 -4.24 0.03
N TYR A 95 15.49 -3.92 1.31
CA TYR A 95 14.37 -4.09 2.25
C TYR A 95 13.23 -3.14 1.92
N VAL A 96 13.53 -1.92 1.45
CA VAL A 96 12.50 -0.99 0.98
C VAL A 96 11.72 -1.60 -0.19
N TYR A 97 12.39 -2.17 -1.18
CA TYR A 97 11.71 -2.82 -2.31
C TYR A 97 10.86 -4.03 -1.88
N VAL A 98 11.34 -4.85 -0.95
CA VAL A 98 10.56 -5.99 -0.42
C VAL A 98 9.32 -5.51 0.33
N ILE A 99 9.44 -4.46 1.15
CA ILE A 99 8.28 -3.91 1.86
C ILE A 99 7.29 -3.28 0.88
N VAL A 100 7.76 -2.54 -0.12
CA VAL A 100 6.91 -1.97 -1.17
C VAL A 100 6.14 -3.06 -1.92
N PHE A 101 6.74 -4.23 -2.13
CA PHE A 101 6.06 -5.37 -2.76
C PHE A 101 4.97 -5.99 -1.87
N ILE A 102 5.13 -5.91 -0.55
CA ILE A 102 4.18 -6.46 0.43
C ILE A 102 2.99 -5.51 0.65
N ILE A 103 3.20 -4.20 0.50
CA ILE A 103 2.16 -3.15 0.61
C ILE A 103 1.19 -3.22 -0.58
#